data_AF-A0A8C4KTU9-F1
#
_entry.id   AF-A0A8C4KTU9-F1
#
_cell.length_a   1.000
_cell.length_b   1.000
_cell.length_c   1.000
_cell.angle_alpha   90.00
_cell.angle_beta   90.00
_cell.angle_gamma   90.00
#
_symmetry.space_group_name_H-M   'P 1'
#
loop_
_entity.id
_entity.type
_entity.pdbx_description
1 polymer ?
#
loop_
_entity_poly.entity_id
_entity_poly.type
_entity_poly.pdbx_seq_one_letter_code
_entity_poly.pdbx_strand_id
1 'polypeptide(L)'
;MHSCSSVYVLQEICENPRFIIGGANRTDICQGELGDCWFLAAIACLTLNKKLLCKVIPHDQSFIQNYAGIFHFQFWRYGGWVDVVIDDCLPTYNNQLVFTKSSQRNEFWSALLEKAYAKLHGSYEALKGGNTTEAMEDFTGGVTEFYEIRDAPKDIYKIMKHAIARGSLMASSIDDNLGFSYGSAPRSDIGELIARMVKNLENAQMTQSTIDYQGTDERPAWTIMPMQYETRMACGLVKGHAYSVTAVEETTFKGEKIRLVRLRNPWGQVEWNGPWSDKSEEWNFIDEAEKIRLQHKIAEDGEFWISFEDFMRHFTKLEICNLTPDTLEADKLHTWTVSVNEGRWVRGCSAGGCRNYPDTFWTNPQYRLRLLEEDDDPEDEEVVCSFLVALMQKNRRKERKLGANLYTIGFAIYEVPKEV
;
A
#
# COMPACT_ATOMS: atom_id res chain seq x y z
N MET A 1 -16.63 -27.59 -23.74
CA MET A 1 -15.97 -26.27 -23.75
C MET A 1 -15.22 -26.15 -22.44
N HIS A 2 -13.90 -26.18 -22.49
CA HIS A 2 -13.05 -26.21 -21.30
C HIS A 2 -12.96 -24.80 -20.68
N SER A 3 -13.80 -24.48 -19.69
CA SER A 3 -13.54 -23.38 -18.76
C SER A 3 -12.61 -23.91 -17.66
N CYS A 4 -11.30 -23.91 -17.92
CA CYS A 4 -10.31 -24.29 -16.91
C CYS A 4 -9.46 -23.07 -16.61
N SER A 5 -9.38 -22.67 -15.34
CA SER A 5 -8.39 -21.72 -14.83
C SER A 5 -7.02 -22.12 -15.36
N SER A 6 -6.37 -21.23 -16.10
CA SER A 6 -5.16 -21.53 -16.85
C SER A 6 -4.13 -20.44 -16.61
N VAL A 7 -2.86 -20.84 -16.56
CA VAL A 7 -1.74 -19.91 -16.52
C VAL A 7 -1.24 -19.78 -17.96
N TYR A 8 -1.30 -18.57 -18.51
CA TYR A 8 -0.89 -18.29 -19.88
C TYR A 8 0.29 -17.34 -19.93
N VAL A 9 1.10 -17.47 -20.99
CA VAL A 9 2.13 -16.51 -21.35
C VAL A 9 1.44 -15.23 -21.86
N LEU A 10 1.97 -14.05 -21.55
CA LEU A 10 1.28 -12.80 -21.86
C LEU A 10 1.05 -12.57 -23.35
N GLN A 11 1.98 -13.04 -24.19
CA GLN A 11 1.86 -13.01 -25.65
C GLN A 11 0.71 -13.89 -26.18
N GLU A 12 0.18 -14.82 -25.39
CA GLU A 12 -0.95 -15.67 -25.80
C GLU A 12 -2.31 -15.02 -25.53
N ILE A 13 -2.37 -14.03 -24.64
CA ILE A 13 -3.63 -13.40 -24.19
C ILE A 13 -3.76 -11.92 -24.58
N CYS A 14 -2.68 -11.27 -25.04
CA CYS A 14 -2.69 -9.86 -25.41
C CYS A 14 -1.89 -9.61 -26.69
N GLU A 15 -2.49 -8.89 -27.65
CA GLU A 15 -1.80 -8.40 -28.83
C GLU A 15 -0.98 -7.14 -28.46
N ASN A 16 0.32 -7.15 -28.75
CA ASN A 16 1.28 -6.08 -28.43
C ASN A 16 1.41 -5.75 -26.92
N PRO A 17 1.82 -6.72 -26.08
CA PRO A 17 2.03 -6.46 -24.67
C PRO A 17 3.15 -5.44 -24.46
N ARG A 18 2.96 -4.58 -23.46
CA ARG A 18 3.90 -3.54 -23.02
C ARG A 18 4.16 -3.74 -21.54
N PHE A 19 5.40 -3.44 -21.16
CA PHE A 19 5.77 -3.52 -19.74
C PHE A 19 5.18 -2.31 -19.01
N ILE A 20 5.52 -1.11 -19.47
CA ILE A 20 5.03 0.18 -18.98
C ILE A 20 4.63 1.06 -20.19
N ILE A 21 3.52 1.79 -20.09
CA ILE A 21 3.02 2.74 -21.10
C ILE A 21 2.79 4.11 -20.46
N GLY A 22 3.52 5.13 -20.90
CA GLY A 22 3.34 6.50 -20.36
C GLY A 22 3.93 6.70 -18.95
N GLY A 23 4.74 5.74 -18.48
CA GLY A 23 5.31 5.71 -17.14
C GLY A 23 4.44 4.90 -16.18
N ALA A 24 5.05 4.33 -15.13
CA ALA A 24 4.32 3.55 -14.14
C ALA A 24 3.55 4.51 -13.21
N ASN A 25 2.23 4.56 -13.39
CA ASN A 25 1.33 5.44 -12.69
C ASN A 25 0.40 4.65 -11.77
N ARG A 26 -0.09 5.30 -10.72
CA ARG A 26 -1.03 4.65 -9.78
C ARG A 26 -2.29 4.13 -10.46
N THR A 27 -2.74 4.78 -11.54
CA THR A 27 -3.89 4.35 -12.37
C THR A 27 -3.70 3.00 -13.06
N ASP A 28 -2.48 2.48 -13.09
CA ASP A 28 -2.15 1.16 -13.67
C ASP A 28 -2.33 0.02 -12.64
N ILE A 29 -2.84 0.36 -11.46
CA ILE A 29 -3.04 -0.54 -10.33
C ILE A 29 -4.53 -0.59 -10.03
N CYS A 30 -5.18 -1.64 -10.50
CA CYS A 30 -6.55 -1.99 -10.18
C CYS A 30 -6.57 -3.37 -9.53
N GLN A 31 -7.09 -3.45 -8.31
CA GLN A 31 -7.24 -4.70 -7.58
C GLN A 31 -8.06 -5.71 -8.37
N GLY A 32 -7.56 -6.94 -8.43
CA GLY A 32 -8.34 -8.09 -8.86
C GLY A 32 -9.20 -8.63 -7.73
N GLU A 33 -9.28 -9.94 -7.63
CA GLU A 33 -10.13 -10.61 -6.63
C GLU A 33 -9.35 -11.03 -5.38
N LEU A 34 -8.02 -10.82 -5.35
CA LEU A 34 -7.21 -11.11 -4.18
C LEU A 34 -7.37 -10.01 -3.12
N GLY A 35 -7.38 -10.43 -1.85
CA GLY A 35 -7.45 -9.55 -0.70
C GLY A 35 -6.13 -8.92 -0.31
N ASP A 36 -5.46 -8.29 -1.26
CA ASP A 36 -4.14 -7.68 -1.11
C ASP A 36 -4.14 -6.17 -1.36
N CYS A 37 -5.28 -5.51 -1.12
CA CYS A 37 -5.42 -4.05 -1.15
C CYS A 37 -4.30 -3.29 -0.42
N TRP A 38 -3.80 -3.85 0.69
CA TRP A 38 -2.64 -3.35 1.45
C TRP A 38 -1.38 -3.22 0.59
N PHE A 39 -1.11 -4.21 -0.25
CA PHE A 39 0.03 -4.21 -1.14
C PHE A 39 -0.17 -3.22 -2.29
N LEU A 40 -1.37 -3.20 -2.88
CA LEU A 40 -1.69 -2.30 -3.98
C LEU A 40 -1.72 -0.82 -3.59
N ALA A 41 -2.21 -0.51 -2.38
CA ALA A 41 -2.15 0.83 -1.81
C ALA A 41 -0.69 1.28 -1.62
N ALA A 42 0.20 0.38 -1.21
CA ALA A 42 1.62 0.68 -1.10
C ALA A 42 2.28 0.90 -2.48
N ILE A 43 1.94 0.10 -3.51
CA ILE A 43 2.43 0.33 -4.88
C ILE A 43 1.96 1.69 -5.40
N ALA A 44 0.70 2.06 -5.18
CA ALA A 44 0.18 3.35 -5.61
C ALA A 44 0.94 4.52 -4.96
N CYS A 45 1.33 4.39 -3.68
CA CYS A 45 2.22 5.34 -3.03
C CYS A 45 3.61 5.37 -3.68
N LEU A 46 4.18 4.20 -3.99
CA LEU A 46 5.49 4.08 -4.62
C LEU A 46 5.56 4.86 -5.95
N THR A 47 4.48 4.90 -6.73
CA THR A 47 4.43 5.66 -7.99
C THR A 47 4.63 7.17 -7.82
N LEU A 48 4.41 7.71 -6.61
CA LEU A 48 4.65 9.13 -6.30
C LEU A 48 6.15 9.45 -6.21
N ASN A 49 6.99 8.46 -5.92
CA ASN A 49 8.43 8.64 -5.77
C ASN A 49 9.18 7.92 -6.91
N LYS A 50 9.43 8.65 -8.00
CA LYS A 50 10.08 8.10 -9.20
C LYS A 50 11.41 7.41 -8.91
N LYS A 51 12.26 7.97 -8.02
CA LYS A 51 13.56 7.38 -7.69
C LYS A 51 13.40 6.00 -7.05
N LEU A 52 12.50 5.88 -6.09
CA LEU A 52 12.18 4.61 -5.44
C LEU A 52 11.50 3.63 -6.39
N LEU A 53 10.59 4.12 -7.24
CA LEU A 53 9.94 3.33 -8.26
C LEU A 53 10.95 2.69 -9.21
N CYS A 54 11.96 3.43 -9.68
CA CYS A 54 13.05 2.89 -10.52
C CYS A 54 13.86 1.80 -9.82
N LYS A 55 13.96 1.85 -8.47
CA LYS A 55 14.71 0.87 -7.68
C LYS A 55 13.94 -0.45 -7.59
N VAL A 56 12.64 -0.37 -7.28
CA VAL A 56 11.77 -1.54 -7.20
C VAL A 56 11.46 -2.14 -8.58
N ILE A 57 11.29 -1.27 -9.58
CA ILE A 57 10.90 -1.62 -10.95
C ILE A 57 11.98 -1.10 -11.93
N PRO A 58 13.00 -1.93 -12.22
CA PRO A 58 14.03 -1.59 -13.19
C PRO A 58 13.44 -1.28 -14.59
N HIS A 59 13.92 -0.20 -15.22
CA HIS A 59 13.40 0.30 -16.51
C HIS A 59 13.99 -0.38 -17.75
N ASP A 60 14.92 -1.31 -17.58
CA ASP A 60 15.61 -2.06 -18.62
C ASP A 60 14.80 -3.26 -19.16
N GLN A 61 13.52 -3.35 -18.80
CA GLN A 61 12.64 -4.47 -19.11
C GLN A 61 11.66 -4.14 -20.24
N SER A 62 11.47 -5.07 -21.18
CA SER A 62 10.60 -4.87 -22.34
C SER A 62 10.04 -6.19 -22.88
N PHE A 63 8.82 -6.14 -23.43
CA PHE A 63 8.25 -7.22 -24.23
C PHE A 63 8.70 -7.19 -25.71
N ILE A 64 9.43 -6.14 -26.11
CA ILE A 64 9.83 -5.92 -27.51
C ILE A 64 11.33 -6.07 -27.68
N GLN A 65 12.11 -5.40 -26.84
CA GLN A 65 13.57 -5.43 -26.91
C GLN A 65 14.12 -6.49 -25.96
N ASN A 66 14.98 -7.38 -26.45
CA ASN A 66 15.63 -8.44 -25.66
C ASN A 66 14.66 -9.32 -24.86
N TYR A 67 13.44 -9.49 -25.37
CA TYR A 67 12.41 -10.27 -24.69
C TYR A 67 12.77 -11.76 -24.67
N ALA A 68 12.73 -12.36 -23.48
CA ALA A 68 12.93 -13.79 -23.25
C ALA A 68 11.92 -14.38 -22.26
N GLY A 69 10.76 -13.71 -22.05
CA GLY A 69 9.75 -14.14 -21.08
C GLY A 69 10.20 -14.07 -19.62
N ILE A 70 11.16 -13.20 -19.32
CA ILE A 70 11.80 -13.06 -18.00
C ILE A 70 11.82 -11.60 -17.56
N PHE A 71 11.44 -11.36 -16.31
CA PHE A 71 11.34 -10.04 -15.68
C PHE A 71 11.92 -10.12 -14.26
N HIS A 72 12.27 -8.98 -13.66
CA HIS A 72 12.79 -8.91 -12.31
C HIS A 72 12.37 -7.63 -11.59
N PHE A 73 12.32 -7.72 -10.26
CA PHE A 73 11.92 -6.65 -9.35
C PHE A 73 12.78 -6.69 -8.10
N GLN A 74 13.03 -5.54 -7.48
CA GLN A 74 13.82 -5.48 -6.26
C GLN A 74 12.95 -5.17 -5.06
N PHE A 75 13.11 -5.95 -4.00
CA PHE A 75 12.45 -5.73 -2.73
C PHE A 75 13.48 -5.62 -1.62
N TRP A 76 13.31 -4.65 -0.74
CA TRP A 76 14.09 -4.58 0.49
C TRP A 76 13.65 -5.70 1.43
N ARG A 77 14.61 -6.45 1.97
CA ARG A 77 14.37 -7.53 2.92
C ARG A 77 15.41 -7.46 4.02
N TYR A 78 14.93 -7.06 5.20
CA TYR A 78 15.64 -7.21 6.46
C TYR A 78 17.07 -6.64 6.44
N GLY A 79 17.26 -5.48 5.82
CA GLY A 79 18.55 -4.78 5.73
C GLY A 79 19.23 -4.85 4.37
N GLY A 80 18.70 -5.58 3.38
CA GLY A 80 19.30 -5.68 2.06
C GLY A 80 18.31 -5.78 0.91
N TRP A 81 18.70 -5.32 -0.27
CA TRP A 81 17.89 -5.44 -1.48
C TRP A 81 18.02 -6.82 -2.09
N VAL A 82 16.88 -7.44 -2.43
CA VAL A 82 16.78 -8.76 -3.02
C VAL A 82 16.15 -8.64 -4.40
N ASP A 83 16.88 -9.11 -5.41
CA ASP A 83 16.40 -9.19 -6.79
C ASP A 83 15.56 -10.47 -6.99
N VAL A 84 14.31 -10.30 -7.42
CA VAL A 84 13.33 -11.37 -7.60
C VAL A 84 12.99 -11.48 -9.07
N VAL A 85 13.56 -12.51 -9.70
CA VAL A 85 13.31 -12.87 -11.10
C VAL A 85 12.04 -13.71 -11.23
N ILE A 86 11.21 -13.44 -12.22
CA ILE A 86 10.00 -14.20 -12.56
C ILE A 86 9.88 -14.40 -14.07
N ASP A 87 9.16 -15.43 -14.49
CA ASP A 87 8.63 -15.51 -15.85
C ASP A 87 7.35 -14.67 -16.01
N ASP A 88 6.83 -14.53 -17.22
CA ASP A 88 5.67 -13.71 -17.56
C ASP A 88 4.33 -14.49 -17.56
N CYS A 89 4.31 -15.74 -17.10
CA CYS A 89 3.10 -16.54 -17.04
C CYS A 89 2.16 -16.05 -15.93
N LEU A 90 1.01 -15.45 -16.26
CA LEU A 90 0.08 -14.90 -15.27
C LEU A 90 -1.17 -15.79 -15.09
N PRO A 91 -1.73 -15.86 -13.86
CA PRO A 91 -2.99 -16.55 -13.61
C PRO A 91 -4.16 -15.86 -14.33
N THR A 92 -4.87 -16.63 -15.16
CA THR A 92 -6.04 -16.13 -15.89
C THR A 92 -7.26 -17.02 -15.72
N TYR A 93 -8.42 -16.42 -15.96
CA TYR A 93 -9.68 -17.12 -16.14
C TYR A 93 -10.42 -16.51 -17.34
N ASN A 94 -10.85 -17.34 -18.29
CA ASN A 94 -11.42 -16.88 -19.57
C ASN A 94 -10.54 -15.83 -20.29
N ASN A 95 -9.22 -16.05 -20.31
CA ASN A 95 -8.20 -15.15 -20.89
C ASN A 95 -8.16 -13.74 -20.25
N GLN A 96 -8.70 -13.58 -19.03
CA GLN A 96 -8.60 -12.34 -18.27
C GLN A 96 -7.74 -12.55 -17.02
N LEU A 97 -6.94 -11.55 -16.68
CA LEU A 97 -6.17 -11.55 -15.44
C LEU A 97 -7.11 -11.62 -14.23
N VAL A 98 -6.78 -12.51 -13.32
CA VAL A 98 -7.57 -12.77 -12.10
C VAL A 98 -7.19 -11.85 -10.95
N PHE A 99 -5.90 -11.48 -10.90
CA PHE A 99 -5.32 -10.63 -9.88
C PHE A 99 -5.12 -9.20 -10.41
N THR A 100 -4.10 -8.50 -9.93
CA THR A 100 -3.86 -7.09 -10.31
C THR A 100 -3.74 -6.92 -11.82
N LYS A 101 -4.32 -5.80 -12.30
CA LYS A 101 -4.31 -5.41 -13.72
C LYS A 101 -4.25 -3.89 -13.87
N SER A 102 -3.76 -3.43 -15.02
CA SER A 102 -3.85 -2.01 -15.41
C SER A 102 -5.22 -1.68 -16.01
N SER A 103 -5.59 -0.41 -15.93
CA SER A 103 -6.69 0.16 -16.71
C SER A 103 -6.39 0.10 -18.22
N GLN A 104 -5.11 0.13 -18.60
CA GLN A 104 -4.63 -0.12 -19.96
C GLN A 104 -4.45 -1.63 -20.20
N ARG A 105 -5.22 -2.19 -21.14
CA ARG A 105 -5.29 -3.65 -21.36
C ARG A 105 -3.98 -4.33 -21.76
N ASN A 106 -3.04 -3.58 -22.33
CA ASN A 106 -1.76 -4.10 -22.82
C ASN A 106 -0.58 -3.70 -21.93
N GLU A 107 -0.81 -3.23 -20.70
CA GLU A 107 0.23 -2.87 -19.74
C GLU A 107 0.27 -3.87 -18.56
N PHE A 108 1.46 -4.39 -18.22
CA PHE A 108 1.59 -5.56 -17.36
C PHE A 108 2.57 -5.45 -16.18
N TRP A 109 3.25 -4.31 -15.99
CA TRP A 109 4.22 -4.17 -14.89
C TRP A 109 3.62 -4.43 -13.51
N SER A 110 2.39 -3.96 -13.24
CA SER A 110 1.75 -4.07 -11.93
C SER A 110 1.38 -5.51 -11.59
N ALA A 111 0.88 -6.27 -12.58
CA ALA A 111 0.58 -7.69 -12.45
C ALA A 111 1.84 -8.55 -12.24
N LEU A 112 2.93 -8.21 -12.95
CA LEU A 112 4.22 -8.88 -12.79
C LEU A 112 4.88 -8.57 -11.44
N LEU A 113 4.76 -7.33 -10.96
CA LEU A 113 5.26 -6.93 -9.64
C LEU A 113 4.55 -7.71 -8.52
N GLU A 114 3.22 -7.83 -8.59
CA GLU A 114 2.43 -8.66 -7.68
C GLU A 114 2.87 -10.13 -7.72
N LYS A 115 3.13 -10.68 -8.91
CA LYS A 115 3.67 -12.04 -9.05
C LYS A 115 5.04 -12.20 -8.38
N ALA A 116 5.94 -11.24 -8.56
CA ALA A 116 7.27 -11.28 -7.94
C ALA A 116 7.15 -11.23 -6.41
N TYR A 117 6.25 -10.40 -5.89
CA TYR A 117 5.99 -10.33 -4.46
C TYR A 117 5.33 -11.61 -3.91
N ALA A 118 4.39 -12.19 -4.66
CA ALA A 118 3.80 -13.49 -4.35
C ALA A 118 4.87 -14.60 -4.31
N LYS A 119 5.81 -14.61 -5.26
CA LYS A 119 6.96 -15.53 -5.26
C LYS A 119 7.84 -15.32 -4.03
N LEU A 120 8.13 -14.07 -3.69
CA LEU A 120 8.95 -13.71 -2.52
C LEU A 120 8.35 -14.24 -1.20
N HIS A 121 7.02 -14.24 -1.08
CA HIS A 121 6.28 -14.76 0.08
C HIS A 121 5.82 -16.23 -0.05
N GLY A 122 6.04 -16.84 -1.21
CA GLY A 122 5.86 -18.27 -1.47
C GLY A 122 4.57 -18.69 -2.19
N SER A 123 3.59 -17.79 -2.36
CA SER A 123 2.41 -17.93 -3.24
C SER A 123 1.51 -16.69 -3.17
N TYR A 124 0.61 -16.52 -4.15
CA TYR A 124 -0.43 -15.49 -4.12
C TYR A 124 -1.30 -15.54 -2.85
N GLU A 125 -1.68 -16.73 -2.41
CA GLU A 125 -2.46 -16.91 -1.17
C GLU A 125 -1.78 -16.31 0.07
N ALA A 126 -0.43 -16.26 0.09
CA ALA A 126 0.31 -15.69 1.22
C ALA A 126 0.18 -14.16 1.31
N LEU A 127 -0.25 -13.51 0.23
CA LEU A 127 -0.51 -12.07 0.18
C LEU A 127 -1.89 -11.69 0.74
N LYS A 128 -2.80 -12.67 0.91
CA LYS A 128 -4.12 -12.39 1.49
C LYS A 128 -3.98 -11.85 2.92
N GLY A 129 -4.58 -10.70 3.20
CA GLY A 129 -4.64 -10.11 4.54
C GLY A 129 -3.26 -9.71 5.06
N GLY A 130 -2.91 -8.44 4.86
CA GLY A 130 -1.66 -7.84 5.33
C GLY A 130 -1.83 -6.38 5.70
N ASN A 131 -0.74 -5.78 6.17
CA ASN A 131 -0.69 -4.38 6.55
C ASN A 131 0.12 -3.60 5.50
N THR A 132 -0.36 -2.43 5.09
CA THR A 132 0.27 -1.56 4.09
C THR A 132 1.72 -1.24 4.43
N THR A 133 2.03 -1.04 5.72
CA THR A 133 3.38 -0.75 6.23
C THR A 133 4.38 -1.83 5.84
N GLU A 134 3.99 -3.10 5.85
CA GLU A 134 4.88 -4.20 5.46
C GLU A 134 5.31 -4.11 3.99
N ALA A 135 4.38 -3.74 3.11
CA ALA A 135 4.69 -3.52 1.70
C ALA A 135 5.53 -2.26 1.51
N MET A 136 5.20 -1.18 2.22
CA MET A 136 5.98 0.07 2.16
C MET A 136 7.42 -0.16 2.62
N GLU A 137 7.67 -0.93 3.68
CA GLU A 137 9.01 -1.33 4.12
C GLU A 137 9.72 -2.15 3.04
N ASP A 138 9.05 -3.14 2.45
CA ASP A 138 9.62 -3.96 1.38
C ASP A 138 9.91 -3.16 0.11
N PHE A 139 9.25 -2.02 -0.12
CA PHE A 139 9.51 -1.14 -1.25
C PHE A 139 10.58 -0.07 -1.00
N THR A 140 10.91 0.21 0.26
CA THR A 140 11.70 1.41 0.61
C THR A 140 12.91 1.13 1.48
N GLY A 141 12.87 0.05 2.28
CA GLY A 141 13.75 -0.11 3.44
C GLY A 141 13.55 0.96 4.51
N GLY A 142 12.43 1.69 4.44
CA GLY A 142 12.05 2.74 5.35
C GLY A 142 11.62 2.24 6.72
N VAL A 143 11.30 3.18 7.59
CA VAL A 143 10.81 2.93 8.95
C VAL A 143 9.36 3.35 9.03
N THR A 144 8.50 2.45 9.49
CA THR A 144 7.06 2.70 9.55
C THR A 144 6.58 3.13 10.93
N GLU A 145 5.56 3.97 10.92
CA GLU A 145 4.80 4.41 12.08
C GLU A 145 3.31 4.38 11.73
N PHE A 146 2.45 4.25 12.73
CA PHE A 146 1.02 4.33 12.54
C PHE A 146 0.36 5.13 13.67
N TYR A 147 -0.73 5.80 13.31
CA TYR A 147 -1.55 6.62 14.21
C TYR A 147 -2.98 6.10 14.16
N GLU A 148 -3.52 5.77 15.33
CA GLU A 148 -4.97 5.62 15.49
C GLU A 148 -5.57 7.04 15.43
N ILE A 149 -6.39 7.32 14.42
CA ILE A 149 -6.92 8.66 14.12
C ILE A 149 -7.66 9.26 15.32
N ARG A 150 -8.36 8.43 16.10
CA ARG A 150 -9.05 8.87 17.32
C ARG A 150 -8.10 9.44 18.37
N ASP A 151 -6.90 8.87 18.46
CA ASP A 151 -5.90 9.16 19.47
C ASP A 151 -4.72 9.95 18.86
N ALA A 152 -4.89 10.47 17.64
CA ALA A 152 -3.85 11.18 16.90
C ALA A 152 -3.53 12.54 17.53
N PRO A 153 -2.26 13.00 17.44
CA PRO A 153 -1.84 14.26 18.00
C PRO A 153 -2.50 15.44 17.25
N LYS A 154 -2.64 16.59 17.92
CA LYS A 154 -3.40 17.75 17.37
C LYS A 154 -2.79 18.32 16.10
N ASP A 155 -1.49 18.13 15.92
CA ASP A 155 -0.66 18.56 14.81
C ASP A 155 -0.49 17.48 13.74
N ILE A 156 -1.28 16.39 13.76
CA ILE A 156 -1.17 15.29 12.79
C ILE A 156 -1.22 15.76 11.32
N TYR A 157 -1.93 16.85 11.02
CA TYR A 157 -1.91 17.46 9.68
C TYR A 157 -0.52 18.01 9.30
N LYS A 158 0.19 18.67 10.24
CA LYS A 158 1.58 19.15 10.05
C LYS A 158 2.51 17.95 9.83
N ILE A 159 2.36 16.88 10.64
CA ILE A 159 3.11 15.62 10.48
C ILE A 159 2.91 15.03 9.08
N MET A 160 1.65 14.89 8.62
CA MET A 160 1.32 14.37 7.28
C MET A 160 1.93 15.23 6.17
N LYS A 161 1.87 16.56 6.30
CA LYS A 161 2.44 17.49 5.32
C LYS A 161 3.96 17.35 5.23
N HIS A 162 4.65 17.26 6.36
CA HIS A 162 6.09 17.01 6.40
C HIS A 162 6.46 15.62 5.87
N ALA A 163 5.62 14.60 6.11
CA ALA A 163 5.83 13.26 5.57
C ALA A 163 5.79 13.26 4.03
N ILE A 164 4.78 13.88 3.39
CA ILE A 164 4.74 14.05 1.93
C ILE A 164 5.95 14.83 1.43
N ALA A 165 6.29 15.96 2.08
CA ALA A 165 7.40 16.80 1.65
C ALA A 165 8.76 16.07 1.68
N ARG A 166 8.93 15.12 2.62
CA ARG A 166 10.11 14.24 2.72
C ARG A 166 10.07 13.04 1.77
N GLY A 167 9.00 12.89 0.99
CA GLY A 167 8.79 11.77 0.07
C GLY A 167 8.39 10.47 0.75
N SER A 168 7.93 10.53 2.01
CA SER A 168 7.42 9.38 2.76
C SER A 168 6.18 8.81 2.08
N LEU A 169 6.00 7.50 2.18
CA LEU A 169 4.78 6.85 1.69
C LEU A 169 3.72 6.91 2.79
N MET A 170 2.46 7.18 2.43
CA MET A 170 1.38 7.25 3.40
C MET A 170 0.13 6.54 2.92
N ALA A 171 -0.54 5.86 3.85
CA ALA A 171 -1.78 5.17 3.61
C ALA A 171 -2.72 5.33 4.80
N SER A 172 -4.00 5.04 4.57
CA SER A 172 -5.01 5.12 5.60
C SER A 172 -6.06 4.05 5.38
N SER A 173 -6.71 3.61 6.46
CA SER A 173 -7.74 2.58 6.40
C SER A 173 -8.89 2.89 7.34
N ILE A 174 -10.01 2.22 7.09
CA ILE A 174 -11.23 2.30 7.89
C ILE A 174 -11.52 0.90 8.44
N ASP A 175 -11.45 0.72 9.75
CA ASP A 175 -11.77 -0.55 10.40
C ASP A 175 -13.29 -0.84 10.31
N ASP A 176 -13.65 -2.12 10.21
CA ASP A 176 -15.04 -2.59 10.08
C ASP A 176 -15.76 -2.77 11.43
N ASN A 177 -15.10 -2.48 12.56
CA ASN A 177 -15.57 -2.70 13.93
C ASN A 177 -15.99 -4.15 14.25
N LEU A 178 -15.68 -5.14 13.40
CA LEU A 178 -16.05 -6.55 13.60
C LEU A 178 -15.02 -7.32 14.44
N GLY A 179 -14.02 -6.64 15.01
CA GLY A 179 -12.96 -7.25 15.81
C GLY A 179 -11.89 -7.99 14.98
N PHE A 180 -12.00 -7.98 13.65
CA PHE A 180 -10.91 -8.36 12.75
C PHE A 180 -10.02 -7.15 12.54
N SER A 181 -8.81 -7.18 13.11
CA SER A 181 -7.82 -6.14 12.80
C SER A 181 -7.40 -6.26 11.34
N TYR A 182 -7.38 -5.13 10.64
CA TYR A 182 -6.63 -4.97 9.40
C TYR A 182 -5.24 -5.64 9.54
N GLY A 183 -4.86 -6.49 8.58
CA GLY A 183 -3.67 -7.36 8.65
C GLY A 183 -3.89 -8.82 9.07
N SER A 184 -5.10 -9.19 9.53
CA SER A 184 -5.46 -10.58 9.82
C SER A 184 -6.10 -11.28 8.60
N ALA A 185 -5.69 -12.53 8.32
CA ALA A 185 -6.22 -13.31 7.20
C ALA A 185 -7.12 -14.44 7.71
N PRO A 186 -8.41 -14.46 7.39
CA PRO A 186 -9.27 -15.61 7.64
C PRO A 186 -8.86 -16.76 6.72
N ARG A 187 -8.91 -18.00 7.25
CA ARG A 187 -8.70 -19.23 6.46
C ARG A 187 -9.74 -19.27 5.35
N SER A 188 -9.31 -19.14 4.10
CA SER A 188 -10.13 -19.46 2.94
C SER A 188 -9.28 -20.22 1.93
N ASP A 189 -9.85 -21.24 1.32
CA ASP A 189 -9.20 -21.98 0.24
C ASP A 189 -9.18 -21.13 -1.04
N ILE A 190 -8.03 -21.05 -1.71
CA ILE A 190 -7.92 -20.40 -3.01
C ILE A 190 -8.81 -21.07 -4.07
N GLY A 191 -9.10 -22.38 -3.91
CA GLY A 191 -10.05 -23.10 -4.73
C GLY A 191 -11.49 -22.59 -4.59
N GLU A 192 -11.91 -22.20 -3.38
CA GLU A 192 -13.22 -21.57 -3.17
C GLU A 192 -13.28 -20.17 -3.78
N LEU A 193 -12.16 -19.44 -3.76
CA LEU A 193 -12.04 -18.12 -4.37
C LEU A 193 -12.19 -18.24 -5.90
N ILE A 194 -11.48 -19.19 -6.51
CA ILE A 194 -11.61 -19.54 -7.94
C ILE A 194 -13.04 -19.97 -8.27
N ALA A 195 -13.67 -20.82 -7.44
CA ALA A 195 -15.04 -21.26 -7.66
C ALA A 195 -16.08 -20.11 -7.54
N ARG A 196 -15.85 -19.14 -6.65
CA ARG A 196 -16.68 -17.93 -6.55
C ARG A 196 -16.47 -17.02 -7.76
N MET A 197 -15.25 -16.88 -8.26
CA MET A 197 -14.97 -16.13 -9.49
C MET A 197 -15.71 -16.72 -10.69
N VAL A 198 -15.66 -18.06 -10.84
CA VAL A 198 -16.41 -18.79 -11.87
C VAL A 198 -17.88 -18.39 -11.78
N LYS A 199 -18.47 -18.45 -10.58
CA LYS A 199 -19.87 -18.12 -10.34
C LYS A 199 -20.20 -16.63 -10.60
N ASN A 200 -19.34 -15.70 -10.20
CA ASN A 200 -19.55 -14.27 -10.42
C ASN A 200 -19.48 -13.90 -11.90
N LEU A 201 -18.52 -14.49 -12.63
CA LEU A 201 -18.37 -14.29 -14.08
C LEU A 201 -19.51 -14.95 -14.86
N GLU A 202 -19.99 -16.11 -14.44
CA GLU A 202 -21.19 -16.76 -15.00
C GLU A 202 -22.45 -15.91 -14.77
N ASN A 203 -22.64 -15.37 -13.56
CA ASN A 203 -23.77 -14.49 -13.24
C ASN A 203 -23.73 -13.19 -14.07
N ALA A 204 -22.55 -12.62 -14.30
CA ALA A 204 -22.37 -11.42 -15.11
C ALA A 204 -22.71 -11.66 -16.60
N GLN A 205 -22.47 -12.88 -17.12
CA GLN A 205 -22.92 -13.28 -18.45
C GLN A 205 -24.45 -13.47 -18.54
N MET A 206 -25.12 -13.89 -17.46
CA MET A 206 -26.58 -14.05 -17.45
C MET A 206 -27.35 -12.71 -17.46
N THR A 207 -26.76 -11.63 -16.94
CA THR A 207 -27.34 -10.27 -17.02
C THR A 207 -27.24 -9.64 -18.41
N GLN A 208 -26.57 -10.29 -19.37
CA GLN A 208 -26.31 -9.76 -20.71
C GLN A 208 -27.20 -10.41 -21.79
N SER A 209 -28.43 -10.83 -21.46
CA SER A 209 -29.41 -11.19 -22.49
C SER A 209 -30.13 -9.93 -22.99
N THR A 210 -29.90 -9.64 -24.28
CA THR A 210 -30.57 -8.69 -25.18
C THR A 210 -30.19 -7.21 -25.10
N ILE A 211 -29.01 -6.81 -25.61
CA ILE A 211 -28.88 -5.62 -26.49
C ILE A 211 -27.74 -5.86 -27.50
N ASP A 212 -28.09 -5.91 -28.79
CA ASP A 212 -27.14 -5.85 -29.92
C ASP A 212 -26.54 -4.45 -30.02
N TYR A 213 -25.23 -4.31 -29.80
CA TYR A 213 -24.48 -3.09 -30.17
C TYR A 213 -23.46 -3.44 -31.25
N GLN A 214 -23.81 -3.12 -32.49
CA GLN A 214 -22.85 -3.00 -33.58
C GLN A 214 -21.97 -1.77 -33.34
N GLY A 215 -20.65 -1.98 -33.30
CA GLY A 215 -19.65 -0.98 -33.67
C GLY A 215 -19.56 0.29 -32.81
N THR A 216 -19.09 0.17 -31.57
CA THR A 216 -18.19 1.14 -30.92
C THR A 216 -17.41 0.40 -29.83
N ASP A 217 -16.11 0.64 -29.73
CA ASP A 217 -15.16 -0.12 -28.92
C ASP A 217 -15.16 0.28 -27.43
N GLU A 218 -16.35 0.52 -26.88
CA GLU A 218 -16.55 0.86 -25.47
C GLU A 218 -17.36 -0.24 -24.78
N ARG A 219 -16.67 -1.30 -24.32
CA ARG A 219 -17.25 -2.23 -23.34
C ARG A 219 -16.95 -1.68 -21.93
N PRO A 220 -17.97 -1.45 -21.08
CA PRO A 220 -17.75 -0.89 -19.75
C PRO A 220 -16.89 -1.83 -18.90
N ALA A 221 -16.00 -1.24 -18.09
CA ALA A 221 -15.21 -1.94 -17.10
C ALA A 221 -16.14 -2.69 -16.13
N TRP A 222 -15.90 -4.00 -15.97
CA TRP A 222 -16.73 -4.88 -15.15
C TRP A 222 -16.72 -4.44 -13.69
N THR A 223 -17.90 -4.33 -13.07
CA THR A 223 -18.05 -4.04 -11.64
C THR A 223 -17.54 -5.23 -10.83
N ILE A 224 -16.35 -5.07 -10.23
CA ILE A 224 -15.74 -6.04 -9.32
C ILE A 224 -16.56 -6.03 -8.02
N MET A 225 -17.05 -7.20 -7.61
CA MET A 225 -17.71 -7.35 -6.30
C MET A 225 -16.63 -7.44 -5.23
N PRO A 226 -16.61 -6.53 -4.23
CA PRO A 226 -15.59 -6.56 -3.19
C PRO A 226 -15.55 -7.88 -2.43
N MET A 227 -14.36 -8.22 -1.93
CA MET A 227 -14.15 -9.34 -1.03
C MET A 227 -15.10 -9.25 0.19
N GLN A 228 -15.39 -10.40 0.80
CA GLN A 228 -16.34 -10.58 1.91
C GLN A 228 -16.08 -9.72 3.17
N TYR A 229 -14.96 -8.98 3.22
CA TYR A 229 -14.52 -8.13 4.33
C TYR A 229 -14.51 -6.64 3.98
N GLU A 230 -14.67 -6.29 2.69
CA GLU A 230 -14.67 -4.91 2.23
C GLU A 230 -16.10 -4.40 2.13
N THR A 231 -16.45 -3.38 2.92
CA THR A 231 -17.84 -2.89 3.01
C THR A 231 -17.96 -1.47 2.50
N ARG A 232 -18.67 -1.29 1.39
CA ARG A 232 -18.98 0.04 0.85
C ARG A 232 -19.97 0.79 1.74
N MET A 233 -19.63 2.02 2.06
CA MET A 233 -20.43 2.97 2.83
C MET A 233 -21.30 3.82 1.90
N ALA A 234 -22.37 4.41 2.44
CA ALA A 234 -23.25 5.30 1.69
C ALA A 234 -22.52 6.55 1.13
N CYS A 235 -21.46 6.99 1.81
CA CYS A 235 -20.60 8.10 1.40
C CYS A 235 -19.54 7.72 0.34
N GLY A 236 -19.58 6.49 -0.19
CA GLY A 236 -18.64 6.02 -1.21
C GLY A 236 -17.36 5.37 -0.69
N LEU A 237 -16.96 5.64 0.55
CA LEU A 237 -15.80 5.00 1.20
C LEU A 237 -16.01 3.50 1.44
N VAL A 238 -14.92 2.76 1.62
CA VAL A 238 -14.90 1.30 1.81
C VAL A 238 -14.18 0.96 3.11
N LYS A 239 -14.85 0.19 3.97
CA LYS A 239 -14.25 -0.35 5.21
C LYS A 239 -13.50 -1.65 4.96
N GLY A 240 -12.55 -1.99 5.82
CA GLY A 240 -11.72 -3.20 5.71
C GLY A 240 -10.70 -3.12 4.57
N HIS A 241 -10.37 -1.90 4.12
CA HIS A 241 -9.61 -1.62 2.90
C HIS A 241 -8.55 -0.53 3.14
N ALA A 242 -7.43 -0.59 2.41
CA ALA A 242 -6.41 0.47 2.45
C ALA A 242 -6.57 1.45 1.29
N TYR A 243 -6.42 2.71 1.64
CA TYR A 243 -6.32 3.84 0.72
C TYR A 243 -4.89 4.39 0.74
N SER A 244 -4.39 4.80 -0.41
CA SER A 244 -3.14 5.56 -0.49
C SER A 244 -3.43 7.03 -0.20
N VAL A 245 -2.61 7.69 0.62
CA VAL A 245 -2.65 9.15 0.77
C VAL A 245 -1.66 9.74 -0.25
N THR A 246 -2.17 10.43 -1.26
CA THR A 246 -1.38 10.88 -2.41
C THR A 246 -1.05 12.37 -2.43
N ALA A 247 -1.73 13.17 -1.60
CA ALA A 247 -1.39 14.58 -1.37
C ALA A 247 -2.02 15.10 -0.07
N VAL A 248 -1.42 16.13 0.51
CA VAL A 248 -1.90 16.85 1.68
C VAL A 248 -1.67 18.33 1.44
N GLU A 249 -2.75 19.07 1.18
CA GLU A 249 -2.68 20.43 0.64
C GLU A 249 -3.66 21.37 1.35
N GLU A 250 -3.32 22.66 1.36
CA GLU A 250 -4.22 23.72 1.82
C GLU A 250 -4.66 24.56 0.62
N THR A 251 -5.90 25.05 0.65
CA THR A 251 -6.40 26.01 -0.33
C THR A 251 -7.31 27.04 0.34
N THR A 252 -7.71 28.08 -0.39
CA THR A 252 -8.61 29.12 0.12
C THR A 252 -10.00 28.93 -0.46
N PHE A 253 -10.98 28.66 0.40
CA PHE A 253 -12.38 28.53 0.02
C PHE A 253 -13.19 29.62 0.71
N LYS A 254 -13.86 30.47 -0.08
CA LYS A 254 -14.68 31.59 0.42
C LYS A 254 -13.96 32.53 1.41
N GLY A 255 -12.66 32.71 1.22
CA GLY A 255 -11.82 33.58 2.06
C GLY A 255 -11.22 32.90 3.29
N GLU A 256 -11.55 31.64 3.55
CA GLU A 256 -10.99 30.85 4.65
C GLU A 256 -10.02 29.79 4.12
N LYS A 257 -8.95 29.53 4.88
CA LYS A 257 -8.03 28.44 4.57
C LYS A 257 -8.66 27.11 4.98
N ILE A 258 -8.69 26.17 4.05
CA ILE A 258 -9.17 24.81 4.27
C ILE A 258 -8.04 23.81 4.04
N ARG A 259 -8.11 22.70 4.76
CA ARG A 259 -7.15 21.59 4.70
C ARG A 259 -7.79 20.44 3.95
N LEU A 260 -7.11 19.95 2.92
CA LEU A 260 -7.56 18.86 2.08
C LEU A 260 -6.55 17.71 2.10
N VAL A 261 -7.08 16.49 1.97
CA VAL A 261 -6.30 15.27 1.82
C VAL A 261 -6.76 14.59 0.54
N ARG A 262 -5.82 14.21 -0.32
CA ARG A 262 -6.11 13.40 -1.52
C ARG A 262 -5.83 11.95 -1.21
N LEU A 263 -6.82 11.10 -1.45
CA LEU A 263 -6.70 9.66 -1.29
C LEU A 263 -6.94 8.95 -2.61
N ARG A 264 -6.42 7.73 -2.71
CA ARG A 264 -6.72 6.83 -3.81
C ARG A 264 -7.18 5.48 -3.31
N ASN A 265 -8.28 5.00 -3.88
CA ASN A 265 -8.78 3.63 -3.81
C ASN A 265 -8.01 2.72 -4.79
N PRO A 266 -7.25 1.72 -4.33
CA PRO A 266 -6.59 0.70 -5.15
C PRO A 266 -7.49 -0.07 -6.13
N TRP A 267 -8.82 -0.04 -6.00
CA TRP A 267 -9.72 -0.60 -7.01
C TRP A 267 -9.69 0.17 -8.32
N GLY A 268 -9.19 1.41 -8.32
CA GLY A 268 -9.21 2.30 -9.47
C GLY A 268 -10.61 2.82 -9.81
N GLN A 269 -11.55 2.72 -8.88
CA GLN A 269 -12.95 3.14 -8.98
C GLN A 269 -13.54 3.20 -7.56
N VAL A 270 -14.79 3.64 -7.44
CA VAL A 270 -15.53 3.79 -6.18
C VAL A 270 -14.85 4.82 -5.28
N GLU A 271 -15.33 6.05 -5.43
CA GLU A 271 -14.76 7.24 -4.80
C GLU A 271 -15.70 7.85 -3.74
N TRP A 272 -15.13 8.74 -2.93
CA TRP A 272 -15.88 9.61 -2.03
C TRP A 272 -16.92 10.43 -2.80
N ASN A 273 -18.14 10.53 -2.28
CA ASN A 273 -19.23 11.28 -2.91
C ASN A 273 -19.75 12.46 -2.07
N GLY A 274 -19.01 12.86 -1.03
CA GLY A 274 -19.30 14.02 -0.21
C GLY A 274 -18.57 15.29 -0.67
N PRO A 275 -18.45 16.31 0.21
CA PRO A 275 -17.74 17.55 -0.07
C PRO A 275 -16.31 17.31 -0.59
N TRP A 276 -15.90 18.07 -1.61
CA TRP A 276 -14.60 17.97 -2.29
C TRP A 276 -14.39 16.72 -3.16
N SER A 277 -15.40 15.86 -3.30
CA SER A 277 -15.40 14.83 -4.36
C SER A 277 -15.21 15.44 -5.76
N ASP A 278 -14.88 14.61 -6.74
CA ASP A 278 -14.59 15.06 -8.11
C ASP A 278 -15.67 15.98 -8.71
N LYS A 279 -16.95 15.66 -8.44
CA LYS A 279 -18.12 16.38 -8.97
C LYS A 279 -18.72 17.39 -7.98
N SER A 280 -18.02 17.65 -6.87
CA SER A 280 -18.53 18.50 -5.79
C SER A 280 -18.62 19.96 -6.20
N GLU A 281 -19.67 20.66 -5.76
CA GLU A 281 -19.93 22.06 -6.12
C GLU A 281 -18.89 23.03 -5.52
N GLU A 282 -18.17 22.62 -4.48
CA GLU A 282 -17.11 23.39 -3.83
C GLU A 282 -16.02 23.79 -4.81
N TRP A 283 -15.72 22.93 -5.79
CA TRP A 283 -14.76 23.22 -6.86
C TRP A 283 -15.19 24.40 -7.74
N ASN A 284 -16.48 24.75 -7.80
CA ASN A 284 -16.92 25.93 -8.56
C ASN A 284 -16.42 27.25 -7.97
N PHE A 285 -15.98 27.26 -6.71
CA PHE A 285 -15.46 28.43 -6.00
C PHE A 285 -13.93 28.50 -5.99
N ILE A 286 -13.24 27.49 -6.51
CA ILE A 286 -11.79 27.45 -6.64
C ILE A 286 -11.41 27.91 -8.05
N ASP A 287 -10.41 28.78 -8.14
CA ASP A 287 -9.92 29.25 -9.43
C ASP A 287 -9.20 28.13 -10.21
N GLU A 288 -9.09 28.31 -11.53
CA GLU A 288 -8.56 27.27 -12.41
C GLU A 288 -7.07 26.98 -12.17
N ALA A 289 -6.28 27.99 -11.78
CA ALA A 289 -4.85 27.80 -11.51
C ALA A 289 -4.64 26.94 -10.25
N GLU A 290 -5.46 27.16 -9.24
CA GLU A 290 -5.46 26.41 -8.00
C GLU A 290 -5.97 24.98 -8.19
N LYS A 291 -6.99 24.76 -9.04
CA LYS A 291 -7.41 23.42 -9.46
C LYS A 291 -6.29 22.64 -10.14
N ILE A 292 -5.57 23.29 -11.06
CA ILE A 292 -4.41 22.68 -11.74
C ILE A 292 -3.32 22.32 -10.71
N ARG A 293 -3.04 23.20 -9.75
CA ARG A 293 -2.08 22.94 -8.66
C ARG A 293 -2.49 21.74 -7.81
N LEU A 294 -3.77 21.66 -7.46
CA LEU A 294 -4.38 20.55 -6.71
C LEU A 294 -4.61 19.31 -7.59
N GLN A 295 -4.28 19.37 -8.88
CA GLN A 295 -4.50 18.28 -9.84
C GLN A 295 -5.94 17.76 -9.77
N HIS A 296 -6.91 18.66 -9.62
CA HIS A 296 -8.32 18.33 -9.66
C HIS A 296 -8.67 17.82 -11.07
N LYS A 297 -9.36 16.69 -11.11
CA LYS A 297 -9.83 16.02 -12.32
C LYS A 297 -11.21 15.47 -12.02
N ILE A 298 -12.00 15.24 -13.07
CA ILE A 298 -13.27 14.54 -12.96
C ILE A 298 -13.09 13.23 -13.71
N ALA A 299 -12.70 12.18 -13.01
CA ALA A 299 -12.41 10.89 -13.61
C ALA A 299 -12.67 9.77 -12.60
N GLU A 300 -13.34 8.69 -13.03
CA GLU A 300 -13.49 7.50 -12.18
C GLU A 300 -12.20 6.68 -12.23
N ASP A 301 -11.24 7.04 -11.39
CA ASP A 301 -9.93 6.38 -11.29
C ASP A 301 -9.50 6.03 -9.85
N GLY A 302 -10.46 6.18 -8.92
CA GLY A 302 -10.33 5.88 -7.51
C GLY A 302 -9.67 6.99 -6.70
N GLU A 303 -9.14 8.05 -7.33
CA GLU A 303 -8.50 9.17 -6.65
C GLU A 303 -9.49 10.31 -6.40
N PHE A 304 -9.57 10.78 -5.16
CA PHE A 304 -10.49 11.85 -4.77
C PHE A 304 -9.89 12.73 -3.68
N TRP A 305 -10.40 13.96 -3.59
CA TRP A 305 -10.13 14.85 -2.48
C TRP A 305 -11.22 14.72 -1.41
N ILE A 306 -10.83 14.93 -0.15
CA ILE A 306 -11.72 15.00 1.01
C ILE A 306 -11.23 16.12 1.94
N SER A 307 -12.14 16.73 2.70
CA SER A 307 -11.74 17.67 3.76
C SER A 307 -10.95 16.93 4.84
N PHE A 308 -9.97 17.59 5.46
CA PHE A 308 -9.22 16.99 6.57
C PHE A 308 -10.14 16.63 7.76
N GLU A 309 -11.20 17.41 7.98
CA GLU A 309 -12.19 17.12 9.01
C GLU A 309 -12.96 15.83 8.72
N ASP A 310 -13.40 15.63 7.48
CA ASP A 310 -14.06 14.40 7.07
C ASP A 310 -13.08 13.22 7.06
N PHE A 311 -11.81 13.43 6.70
CA PHE A 311 -10.77 12.42 6.83
C PHE A 311 -10.67 11.92 8.29
N MET A 312 -10.52 12.84 9.24
CA MET A 312 -10.43 12.51 10.67
C MET A 312 -11.71 11.88 11.22
N ARG A 313 -12.86 12.16 10.61
CA ARG A 313 -14.16 11.61 11.01
C ARG A 313 -14.39 10.17 10.53
N HIS A 314 -13.91 9.84 9.33
CA HIS A 314 -14.22 8.57 8.67
C HIS A 314 -13.10 7.54 8.75
N PHE A 315 -11.84 7.97 8.72
CA PHE A 315 -10.69 7.07 8.77
C PHE A 315 -10.33 6.71 10.20
N THR A 316 -9.82 5.49 10.40
CA THR A 316 -9.48 4.98 11.72
C THR A 316 -7.98 4.91 11.93
N LYS A 317 -7.20 4.65 10.87
CA LYS A 317 -5.74 4.53 10.96
C LYS A 317 -5.04 5.34 9.88
N LEU A 318 -3.91 5.94 10.24
CA LEU A 318 -2.95 6.53 9.32
C LEU A 318 -1.62 5.78 9.46
N GLU A 319 -1.03 5.39 8.35
CA GLU A 319 0.22 4.63 8.26
C GLU A 319 1.22 5.45 7.45
N ILE A 320 2.41 5.68 7.99
CA ILE A 320 3.48 6.47 7.36
C ILE A 320 4.74 5.61 7.29
N CYS A 321 5.38 5.58 6.13
CA CYS A 321 6.69 4.96 5.92
C CYS A 321 7.72 6.04 5.59
N ASN A 322 8.53 6.38 6.59
CA ASN A 322 9.60 7.35 6.47
C ASN A 322 10.80 6.74 5.76
N LEU A 323 11.39 7.46 4.81
CA LEU A 323 12.53 6.98 4.03
C LEU A 323 13.83 7.15 4.82
N THR A 324 14.71 6.16 4.72
CA THR A 324 16.08 6.26 5.26
C THR A 324 17.01 6.99 4.28
N PRO A 325 18.17 7.50 4.71
CA PRO A 325 19.12 8.15 3.79
C PRO A 325 19.58 7.21 2.67
N ASP A 326 19.76 5.93 2.97
CA ASP A 326 20.14 4.89 2.00
C ASP A 326 19.07 4.63 0.93
N THR A 327 17.86 5.12 1.16
CA THR A 327 16.72 4.98 0.25
C THR A 327 16.82 5.97 -0.91
N LEU A 328 17.43 7.14 -0.71
CA LEU A 328 17.56 8.19 -1.72
C LEU A 328 18.95 8.84 -1.64
N GLU A 329 19.79 8.66 -2.66
CA GLU A 329 20.87 9.61 -2.94
C GLU A 329 20.24 10.96 -3.29
N ALA A 330 20.00 11.79 -2.27
CA ALA A 330 19.36 13.10 -2.41
C ALA A 330 20.21 14.18 -1.75
N ASP A 331 20.83 14.99 -2.59
CA ASP A 331 21.75 16.08 -2.27
C ASP A 331 21.23 17.22 -1.37
N LYS A 332 19.98 17.22 -0.87
CA LYS A 332 19.39 18.41 -0.18
C LYS A 332 18.27 18.15 0.85
N LEU A 333 18.08 16.95 1.36
CA LEU A 333 17.01 16.68 2.34
C LEU A 333 17.60 16.42 3.73
N HIS A 334 16.92 16.88 4.79
CA HIS A 334 17.26 16.54 6.16
C HIS A 334 17.16 15.02 6.31
N THR A 335 18.31 14.36 6.48
CA THR A 335 18.45 12.90 6.50
C THR A 335 18.33 12.36 7.91
N TRP A 336 17.57 11.27 8.09
CA TRP A 336 17.54 10.52 9.35
C TRP A 336 18.88 9.83 9.65
N THR A 337 19.38 9.88 10.88
CA THR A 337 20.49 9.00 11.28
C THR A 337 19.95 7.59 11.58
N VAL A 338 20.46 6.56 10.90
CA VAL A 338 19.95 5.19 11.01
C VAL A 338 20.95 4.25 11.68
N SER A 339 20.49 3.46 12.64
CA SER A 339 21.25 2.37 13.25
C SER A 339 20.40 1.09 13.22
N VAL A 340 20.93 0.04 12.58
CA VAL A 340 20.24 -1.25 12.44
C VAL A 340 20.96 -2.30 13.28
N ASN A 341 20.19 -3.05 14.07
CA ASN A 341 20.68 -4.17 14.85
C ASN A 341 19.91 -5.43 14.52
N GLU A 342 20.63 -6.56 14.41
CA GLU A 342 20.01 -7.88 14.23
C GLU A 342 20.08 -8.70 15.51
N GLY A 343 19.03 -9.48 15.76
CA GLY A 343 18.90 -10.30 16.96
C GLY A 343 18.06 -11.55 16.74
N ARG A 344 18.00 -12.41 17.77
CA ARG A 344 17.15 -13.61 17.78
C ARG A 344 16.66 -13.93 19.20
N TRP A 345 15.43 -14.41 19.30
CA TRP A 345 14.87 -14.97 20.53
C TRP A 345 14.95 -16.50 20.49
N VAL A 346 15.79 -17.07 21.35
CA VAL A 346 16.01 -18.52 21.43
C VAL A 346 15.44 -19.04 22.74
N ARG A 347 14.57 -20.06 22.66
CA ARG A 347 13.96 -20.70 23.82
C ARG A 347 15.02 -21.17 24.81
N GLY A 348 14.86 -20.81 26.08
CA GLY A 348 15.79 -21.18 27.16
C GLY A 348 17.08 -20.35 27.22
N CYS A 349 17.23 -19.35 26.35
CA CYS A 349 18.38 -18.44 26.34
C CYS A 349 17.91 -16.98 26.33
N SER A 350 17.57 -16.44 25.16
CA SER A 350 17.23 -15.03 24.97
C SER A 350 15.73 -14.75 24.83
N ALA A 351 14.87 -15.78 24.79
CA ALA A 351 13.42 -15.62 24.69
C ALA A 351 12.78 -15.28 26.06
N GLY A 352 13.04 -14.08 26.56
CA GLY A 352 12.69 -13.65 27.92
C GLY A 352 11.23 -13.26 28.15
N GLY A 353 10.43 -13.12 27.09
CA GLY A 353 9.04 -12.63 27.19
C GLY A 353 8.95 -11.11 27.38
N CYS A 354 7.75 -10.60 27.68
CA CYS A 354 7.51 -9.17 27.95
C CYS A 354 7.70 -8.82 29.44
N ARG A 355 7.47 -7.56 29.80
CA ARG A 355 7.67 -7.05 31.18
C ARG A 355 6.81 -7.72 32.25
N ASN A 356 5.76 -8.45 31.83
CA ASN A 356 4.93 -9.27 32.72
C ASN A 356 5.66 -10.55 33.20
N TYR A 357 6.83 -10.86 32.66
CA TYR A 357 7.65 -12.02 33.01
C TYR A 357 8.99 -11.57 33.60
N PRO A 358 9.02 -10.99 34.82
CA PRO A 358 10.21 -10.34 35.38
C PRO A 358 11.41 -11.29 35.53
N ASP A 359 11.17 -12.58 35.81
CA ASP A 359 12.22 -13.58 36.02
C ASP A 359 13.06 -13.86 34.76
N THR A 360 12.47 -13.62 33.58
CA THR A 360 13.09 -13.93 32.28
C THR A 360 13.26 -12.70 31.39
N PHE A 361 12.55 -11.59 31.64
CA PHE A 361 12.55 -10.41 30.77
C PHE A 361 13.95 -9.85 30.51
N TRP A 362 14.83 -9.88 31.50
CA TRP A 362 16.20 -9.36 31.41
C TRP A 362 17.09 -10.14 30.44
N THR A 363 16.72 -11.37 30.06
CA THR A 363 17.50 -12.20 29.13
C THR A 363 17.27 -11.82 27.66
N ASN A 364 16.28 -10.98 27.36
CA ASN A 364 16.10 -10.44 26.01
C ASN A 364 17.34 -9.63 25.57
N PRO A 365 17.66 -9.58 24.27
CA PRO A 365 18.72 -8.71 23.76
C PRO A 365 18.49 -7.25 24.14
N GLN A 366 19.55 -6.55 24.54
CA GLN A 366 19.51 -5.14 24.96
C GLN A 366 20.39 -4.30 24.03
N TYR A 367 19.90 -3.13 23.64
CA TYR A 367 20.57 -2.22 22.72
C TYR A 367 20.64 -0.83 23.36
N ARG A 368 21.80 -0.19 23.28
CA ARG A 368 22.03 1.15 23.85
C ARG A 368 21.89 2.22 22.77
N LEU A 369 21.03 3.19 23.01
CA LEU A 369 20.89 4.40 22.18
C LEU A 369 21.52 5.60 22.92
N ARG A 370 22.14 6.52 22.17
CA ARG A 370 22.61 7.80 22.69
C ARG A 370 21.99 8.91 21.84
N LEU A 371 21.29 9.83 22.51
CA LEU A 371 20.72 11.03 21.90
C LEU A 371 21.69 12.19 22.16
N LEU A 372 22.16 12.83 21.09
CA LEU A 372 23.22 13.84 21.17
C LEU A 372 22.80 15.21 20.60
N GLU A 373 21.91 15.22 19.62
CA GLU A 373 21.50 16.41 18.87
C GLU A 373 20.02 16.70 19.12
N GLU A 374 19.69 17.98 19.26
CA GLU A 374 18.34 18.49 19.47
C GLU A 374 17.67 18.73 18.10
N ASP A 375 16.33 18.72 18.07
CA ASP A 375 15.59 18.94 16.83
C ASP A 375 15.65 20.42 16.39
N ASP A 376 15.99 20.67 15.12
CA ASP A 376 16.11 22.02 14.54
C ASP A 376 14.76 22.58 14.00
N ASP A 377 13.66 22.54 14.78
CA ASP A 377 12.40 23.22 14.42
C ASP A 377 12.26 24.57 15.19
N PRO A 378 12.31 25.73 14.49
CA PRO A 378 12.16 27.03 15.14
C PRO A 378 10.75 27.31 15.70
N GLU A 379 9.76 26.47 15.40
CA GLU A 379 8.40 26.57 15.95
C GLU A 379 8.20 25.77 17.24
N ASP A 380 9.15 24.93 17.65
CA ASP A 380 9.01 24.11 18.85
C ASP A 380 9.31 24.92 20.13
N GLU A 381 8.39 24.84 21.09
CA GLU A 381 8.52 25.52 22.38
C GLU A 381 9.49 24.79 23.34
N GLU A 382 9.77 23.51 23.08
CA GLU A 382 10.65 22.66 23.89
C GLU A 382 11.82 22.11 23.08
N VAL A 383 13.00 22.12 23.69
CA VAL A 383 14.21 21.52 23.14
C VAL A 383 14.18 20.02 23.40
N VAL A 384 13.90 19.24 22.36
CA VAL A 384 13.77 17.78 22.43
C VAL A 384 14.66 17.09 21.39
N CYS A 385 14.89 15.79 21.56
CA CYS A 385 15.56 14.95 20.56
C CYS A 385 14.60 13.86 20.11
N SER A 386 14.16 13.92 18.86
CA SER A 386 13.24 12.95 18.29
C SER A 386 13.97 11.77 17.69
N PHE A 387 13.50 10.56 17.98
CA PHE A 387 13.98 9.34 17.35
C PHE A 387 12.84 8.34 17.13
N LEU A 388 13.01 7.49 16.12
CA LEU A 388 12.03 6.46 15.77
C LEU A 388 12.67 5.07 15.96
N VAL A 389 11.95 4.15 16.62
CA VAL A 389 12.39 2.76 16.80
C VAL A 389 11.37 1.83 16.16
N ALA A 390 11.82 1.04 15.19
CA ALA A 390 11.04 -0.05 14.62
C ALA A 390 11.63 -1.42 14.97
N LEU A 391 10.77 -2.34 15.38
CA LEU A 391 11.11 -3.72 15.68
C LEU A 391 10.42 -4.66 14.70
N MET A 392 11.19 -5.33 13.86
CA MET A 392 10.68 -6.19 12.79
C MET A 392 10.96 -7.68 13.06
N GLN A 393 9.94 -8.53 12.85
CA GLN A 393 10.10 -10.00 12.87
C GLN A 393 10.29 -10.56 11.46
N LYS A 394 11.22 -11.51 11.28
CA LYS A 394 11.58 -12.04 9.96
C LYS A 394 10.84 -13.34 9.60
N ASN A 395 10.50 -13.49 8.32
CA ASN A 395 10.07 -14.71 7.60
C ASN A 395 8.74 -15.38 8.00
N ARG A 396 7.93 -14.76 8.85
CA ARG A 396 6.69 -15.38 9.37
C ARG A 396 5.60 -15.59 8.32
N ARG A 397 5.51 -14.74 7.29
CA ARG A 397 4.52 -14.90 6.20
C ARG A 397 4.70 -16.20 5.42
N LYS A 398 5.95 -16.61 5.15
CA LYS A 398 6.26 -17.89 4.49
C LYS A 398 5.77 -19.09 5.29
N GLU A 399 5.71 -18.96 6.61
CA GLU A 399 5.28 -20.01 7.54
C GLU A 399 3.75 -20.06 7.73
N ARG A 400 2.96 -19.15 7.12
CA ARG A 400 1.49 -19.17 7.22
C ARG A 400 0.88 -20.49 6.73
N LYS A 401 1.47 -21.10 5.68
CA LYS A 401 1.06 -22.43 5.18
C LYS A 401 1.22 -23.54 6.24
N LEU A 402 2.11 -23.34 7.21
CA LEU A 402 2.34 -24.23 8.35
C LEU A 402 1.50 -23.83 9.58
N GLY A 403 0.59 -22.86 9.44
CA GLY A 403 -0.26 -22.37 10.52
C GLY A 403 0.39 -21.32 11.43
N ALA A 404 1.55 -20.78 11.06
CA ALA A 404 2.21 -19.74 11.86
C ALA A 404 1.49 -18.39 11.75
N ASN A 405 1.30 -17.73 12.90
CA ASN A 405 0.88 -16.34 13.00
C ASN A 405 2.07 -15.42 13.32
N LEU A 406 1.91 -14.11 13.10
CA LEU A 406 2.85 -13.13 13.63
C LEU A 406 2.93 -13.26 15.16
N TYR A 407 4.13 -13.12 15.72
CA TYR A 407 4.29 -13.00 17.17
C TYR A 407 3.79 -11.63 17.62
N THR A 408 3.18 -11.57 18.80
CA THR A 408 3.02 -10.32 19.53
C THR A 408 4.40 -9.88 19.99
N ILE A 409 4.91 -8.82 19.38
CA ILE A 409 6.22 -8.24 19.65
C ILE A 409 6.07 -6.82 20.19
N GLY A 410 7.10 -6.34 20.88
CA GLY A 410 7.19 -5.00 21.41
C GLY A 410 8.53 -4.79 22.09
N PHE A 411 8.82 -3.55 22.46
CA PHE A 411 10.03 -3.18 23.17
C PHE A 411 9.70 -2.21 24.30
N ALA A 412 10.66 -2.01 25.19
CA ALA A 412 10.60 -1.02 26.24
C ALA A 412 11.94 -0.28 26.31
N ILE A 413 11.87 1.03 26.50
CA ILE A 413 13.03 1.91 26.57
C ILE A 413 13.24 2.31 28.03
N TYR A 414 14.48 2.24 28.49
CA TYR A 414 14.89 2.63 29.84
C TYR A 414 15.99 3.67 29.75
N GLU A 415 15.90 4.69 30.59
CA GLU A 415 17.03 5.58 30.84
C GLU A 415 18.13 4.78 31.55
N VAL A 416 19.35 4.88 31.03
CA VAL A 416 20.51 4.25 31.67
C VAL A 416 20.92 5.15 32.84
N PRO A 417 20.95 4.64 34.09
CA PRO A 417 21.39 5.42 35.24
C PRO A 417 22.79 5.97 35.01
N LYS A 418 23.05 7.19 35.50
CA LYS A 418 24.43 7.71 35.58
C LYS A 418 25.22 6.76 36.48
N GLU A 419 26.36 6.28 35.98
CA GLU A 419 27.30 5.50 36.80
C GLU A 419 27.69 6.37 38.00
N VAL A 420 27.42 5.86 39.21
CA VAL A 420 27.72 6.54 40.49
C VAL A 420 29.17 6.34 40.88
#